data_AF-A0A957RNA5-F1
#
_entry.id   AF-A0A957RNA5-F1
#
_cell.length_a   1.000
_cell.length_b   1.000
_cell.length_c   1.000
_cell.angle_alpha   90.00
_cell.angle_beta   90.00
_cell.angle_gamma   90.00
#
_symmetry.space_group_name_H-M   'P 1'
#
loop_
_entity.id
_entity.type
_entity.pdbx_description
1 polymer ?
#
loop_
_entity_poly.entity_id
_entity_poly.type
_entity_poly.pdbx_seq_one_letter_code
_entity_poly.pdbx_strand_id
1 'polypeptide(L)'
;MGRLSTFAANELLDHVFNAAYTPAASVRLALSLAYSVRSASYQWTASGSGTSEYYLQTSGGGNPNITATPGHVIANNAVLAAGTAGSLTAGQWAYADNDTLGYSTIYVRLADSTDPDTKSAGYVLAGGNPLDSASGLNEPGAGAYARQTITLGAASSRRVTQSGSVSFPQATADWGWVTHWAIMDAATSGNMLAHGRLGTP
;
A
#
# COMPACT_ATOMS: atom_id res chain seq x y z
N MET A 1 -10.75 -8.61 -1.86
CA MET A 1 -10.51 -9.67 -2.86
C MET A 1 -9.25 -9.34 -3.63
N GLY A 2 -8.49 -10.34 -4.07
CA GLY A 2 -7.31 -10.12 -4.90
C GLY A 2 -7.67 -9.67 -6.32
N ARG A 3 -6.76 -8.97 -6.99
CA ARG A 3 -6.89 -8.49 -8.37
C ARG A 3 -5.64 -8.84 -9.16
N LEU A 4 -5.78 -9.05 -10.47
CA LEU A 4 -4.64 -9.15 -11.38
C LEU A 4 -3.98 -7.78 -11.53
N SER A 5 -2.67 -7.77 -11.71
CA SER A 5 -1.93 -6.58 -12.12
C SER A 5 -2.21 -6.24 -13.58
N THR A 6 -1.87 -5.01 -13.99
CA THR A 6 -1.85 -4.59 -15.40
C THR A 6 -0.93 -5.49 -16.23
N PHE A 7 0.22 -5.89 -15.67
CA PHE A 7 1.16 -6.79 -16.32
C PHE A 7 0.51 -8.15 -16.63
N ALA A 8 -0.06 -8.81 -15.61
CA ALA A 8 -0.67 -10.13 -15.82
C ALA A 8 -1.89 -10.10 -16.75
N ALA A 9 -2.66 -9.00 -16.72
CA ALA A 9 -3.76 -8.81 -17.65
C ALA A 9 -3.27 -8.72 -19.11
N ASN A 10 -2.16 -8.01 -19.35
CA ASN A 10 -1.56 -7.89 -20.68
C ASN A 10 -0.96 -9.22 -21.16
N GLU A 11 -0.23 -9.94 -20.29
CA GLU A 11 0.33 -11.26 -20.65
C GLU A 11 -0.77 -12.28 -20.98
N LEU A 12 -1.92 -12.21 -20.29
CA LEU A 12 -3.09 -13.01 -20.65
C LEU A 12 -3.65 -12.63 -22.03
N LEU A 13 -3.69 -11.35 -22.35
CA LEU A 13 -4.14 -10.88 -23.65
C LEU A 13 -3.20 -11.35 -24.77
N ASP A 14 -1.89 -11.26 -24.55
CA ASP A 14 -0.88 -11.74 -25.48
C ASP A 14 -0.96 -13.26 -25.67
N HIS A 15 -1.23 -14.02 -24.61
CA HIS A 15 -1.45 -15.47 -24.69
C HIS A 15 -2.67 -15.84 -25.54
N VAL A 16 -3.72 -15.01 -25.52
CA VAL A 16 -4.93 -15.24 -26.31
C VAL A 16 -4.75 -14.84 -27.78
N PHE A 17 -4.01 -13.76 -28.05
CA PHE A 17 -4.04 -13.10 -29.36
C PHE A 17 -2.74 -13.08 -30.17
N ASN A 18 -1.57 -13.31 -29.56
CA ASN A 18 -0.29 -13.05 -30.22
C ASN A 18 0.75 -14.18 -30.09
N ALA A 19 1.15 -14.53 -28.87
CA ALA A 19 2.19 -15.52 -28.62
C ALA A 19 1.99 -16.24 -27.29
N ALA A 20 2.45 -17.49 -27.18
CA ALA A 20 2.35 -18.24 -25.95
C ALA A 20 3.18 -17.60 -24.83
N TYR A 21 2.51 -17.02 -23.83
CA TYR A 21 3.13 -16.64 -22.57
C TYR A 21 3.94 -17.81 -21.99
N THR A 22 5.22 -17.57 -21.69
CA THR A 22 6.04 -18.52 -20.94
C THR A 22 5.95 -18.15 -19.45
N PRO A 23 5.22 -18.94 -18.64
CA PRO A 23 5.06 -18.63 -17.23
C PRO A 23 6.38 -18.74 -16.48
N ALA A 24 6.52 -17.92 -15.44
CA ALA A 24 7.63 -18.05 -14.51
C ALA A 24 7.64 -19.45 -13.88
N ALA A 25 8.84 -20.05 -13.79
CA ALA A 25 9.03 -21.37 -13.20
C ALA A 25 8.68 -21.41 -11.69
N SER A 26 8.55 -20.25 -11.04
CA SER A 26 8.11 -20.11 -9.66
C SER A 26 7.46 -18.75 -9.45
N VAL A 27 6.36 -18.70 -8.71
CA VAL A 27 5.77 -17.45 -8.24
C VAL A 27 6.07 -17.26 -6.76
N ARG A 28 6.13 -16.00 -6.31
CA ARG A 28 6.55 -15.62 -4.96
C ARG A 28 5.46 -14.81 -4.27
N LEU A 29 5.27 -15.04 -2.97
CA LEU A 29 4.45 -14.19 -2.11
C LEU A 29 5.32 -13.07 -1.53
N ALA A 30 4.92 -11.84 -1.77
CA ALA A 30 5.52 -10.62 -1.24
C ALA A 30 4.52 -9.88 -0.33
N LEU A 31 5.05 -9.08 0.58
CA LEU A 31 4.31 -8.21 1.49
C LEU A 31 4.52 -6.75 1.12
N SER A 32 3.49 -5.93 1.27
CA SER A 32 3.56 -4.49 1.03
C SER A 32 3.17 -3.71 2.29
N LEU A 33 3.94 -2.66 2.56
CA LEU A 33 3.94 -1.89 3.78
C LEU A 33 3.35 -0.50 3.60
N ALA A 34 2.63 -0.03 4.61
CA ALA A 34 2.41 1.40 4.78
C ALA A 34 3.72 2.11 5.16
N TYR A 35 3.91 3.33 4.67
CA TYR A 35 5.04 4.20 5.00
C TYR A 35 4.58 5.34 5.92
N SER A 36 5.50 5.85 6.74
CA SER A 36 5.16 6.94 7.65
C SER A 36 5.04 8.27 6.92
N VAL A 37 3.85 8.86 6.96
CA VAL A 37 3.57 10.24 6.52
C VAL A 37 3.65 11.23 7.68
N ARG A 38 3.88 10.73 8.89
CA ARG A 38 4.50 11.51 9.97
C ARG A 38 5.99 11.18 9.99
N SER A 39 6.85 12.04 9.43
CA SER A 39 8.31 11.87 9.46
C SER A 39 8.99 13.24 9.30
N ALA A 40 10.33 13.31 9.38
CA ALA A 40 11.06 14.55 9.13
C ALA A 40 10.99 15.03 7.67
N SER A 41 10.54 14.18 6.74
CA SER A 41 10.36 14.55 5.33
C SER A 41 9.04 15.27 5.06
N TYR A 42 8.12 15.25 6.01
CA TYR A 42 6.77 15.77 5.86
C TYR A 42 6.42 16.73 7.00
N GLN A 43 5.39 17.53 6.79
CA GLN A 43 4.75 18.35 7.81
C GLN A 43 3.23 18.30 7.63
N TRP A 44 2.49 18.58 8.69
CA TRP A 44 1.03 18.64 8.68
C TRP A 44 0.58 20.08 8.92
N THR A 45 -0.25 20.59 8.01
CA THR A 45 -0.75 21.96 8.09
C THR A 45 -2.24 21.94 8.36
N ALA A 46 -2.71 22.78 9.29
CA ALA A 46 -4.14 22.91 9.56
C ALA A 46 -4.89 23.39 8.31
N SER A 47 -5.97 22.70 7.95
CA SER A 47 -6.87 23.12 6.87
C SER A 47 -7.66 24.37 7.29
N GLY A 48 -7.92 25.25 6.33
CA GLY A 48 -8.77 26.43 6.46
C GLY A 48 -10.26 26.12 6.58
N SER A 49 -10.67 24.85 6.47
CA SER A 49 -12.06 24.39 6.59
C SER A 49 -12.67 24.55 7.99
N GLY A 50 -11.85 24.71 9.03
CA GLY A 50 -12.32 24.88 10.42
C GLY A 50 -12.85 23.59 11.08
N THR A 51 -12.56 22.41 10.50
CA THR A 51 -13.07 21.11 10.97
C THR A 51 -12.05 20.29 11.78
N SER A 52 -10.98 20.93 12.27
CA SER A 52 -9.81 20.26 12.89
C SER A 52 -9.14 19.25 11.97
N GLU A 53 -9.16 19.53 10.67
CA GLU A 53 -8.46 18.77 9.66
C GLU A 53 -7.05 19.30 9.44
N TYR A 54 -6.15 18.38 9.12
CA TYR A 54 -4.77 18.67 8.77
C TYR A 54 -4.46 18.01 7.43
N TYR A 55 -3.73 18.70 6.58
CA TYR A 55 -3.28 18.20 5.30
C TYR A 55 -1.76 18.03 5.25
N LEU A 56 -1.32 16.99 4.55
CA LEU A 56 0.08 16.63 4.43
C LEU A 56 0.80 17.52 3.41
N GLN A 57 2.01 17.95 3.74
CA GLN A 57 2.94 18.61 2.83
C GLN A 57 4.35 18.00 2.96
N THR A 58 5.21 18.27 1.98
CA THR A 58 6.66 18.09 2.20
C THR A 58 7.12 19.02 3.31
N SER A 59 8.15 18.62 4.06
CA SER A 59 8.77 19.48 5.07
C SER A 59 9.21 20.81 4.43
N GLY A 60 8.83 21.93 5.04
CA GLY A 60 9.04 23.27 4.50
C GLY A 60 7.96 23.77 3.52
N GLY A 61 6.94 22.94 3.25
CA GLY A 61 5.77 23.29 2.45
C GLY A 61 5.86 22.83 0.99
N GLY A 62 4.69 22.64 0.36
CA GLY A 62 4.57 22.22 -1.04
C GLY A 62 4.15 20.75 -1.21
N ASN A 63 4.14 20.30 -2.46
CA ASN A 63 3.59 19.00 -2.86
C ASN A 63 4.41 17.84 -2.27
N PRO A 64 3.80 16.92 -1.49
CA PRO A 64 4.49 15.76 -0.93
C PRO A 64 4.77 14.64 -1.95
N ASN A 65 4.46 14.85 -3.24
CA ASN A 65 4.60 13.88 -4.34
C ASN A 65 3.86 12.56 -4.10
N ILE A 66 2.75 12.61 -3.36
CA ILE A 66 1.78 11.52 -3.31
C ILE A 66 0.96 11.65 -4.59
N THR A 67 1.20 10.81 -5.58
CA THR A 67 0.62 10.95 -6.93
C THR A 67 -0.61 10.09 -7.17
N ALA A 68 -0.95 9.22 -6.22
CA ALA A 68 -2.14 8.40 -6.24
C ALA A 68 -2.77 8.37 -4.85
N THR A 69 -4.10 8.29 -4.81
CA THR A 69 -4.85 8.10 -3.57
C THR A 69 -4.31 6.87 -2.81
N PRO A 70 -3.85 7.03 -1.56
CA PRO A 70 -3.46 5.89 -0.74
C PRO A 70 -4.58 4.86 -0.63
N GLY A 71 -4.27 3.57 -0.57
CA GLY A 71 -5.30 2.56 -0.32
C GLY A 71 -5.91 2.66 1.08
N HIS A 72 -5.20 3.27 2.03
CA HIS A 72 -5.59 3.52 3.41
C HIS A 72 -4.64 4.53 4.04
N VAL A 73 -5.10 5.11 5.14
CA VAL A 73 -4.30 5.85 6.11
C VAL A 73 -4.53 5.20 7.48
N ILE A 74 -3.46 5.00 8.24
CA ILE A 74 -3.49 4.43 9.58
C ILE A 74 -3.05 5.52 10.54
N ALA A 75 -3.75 5.67 11.67
CA ALA A 75 -3.27 6.47 12.79
C ALA A 75 -3.36 5.69 14.09
N ASN A 76 -2.31 5.74 14.92
CA ASN A 76 -2.24 5.01 16.18
C ASN A 76 -2.63 3.53 16.03
N ASN A 77 -2.06 2.87 15.02
CA ASN A 77 -2.25 1.45 14.76
C ASN A 77 -3.69 1.06 14.35
N ALA A 78 -4.55 2.04 14.04
CA ALA A 78 -5.92 1.84 13.57
C ALA A 78 -6.11 2.43 12.16
N VAL A 79 -6.76 1.68 11.28
CA VAL A 79 -7.11 2.17 9.93
C VAL A 79 -8.17 3.27 10.07
N LEU A 80 -7.89 4.45 9.52
CA LEU A 80 -8.84 5.55 9.46
C LEU A 80 -9.93 5.28 8.42
N ALA A 81 -11.15 5.71 8.70
CA ALA A 81 -12.26 5.61 7.76
C ALA A 81 -12.12 6.68 6.65
N ALA A 82 -12.49 6.34 5.42
CA ALA A 82 -12.57 7.34 4.36
C ALA A 82 -13.73 8.31 4.63
N GLY A 83 -13.52 9.59 4.35
CA GLY A 83 -14.52 10.64 4.45
C GLY A 83 -14.38 11.68 3.34
N THR A 84 -14.96 12.86 3.55
CA THR A 84 -14.90 13.99 2.63
C THR A 84 -14.07 15.11 3.25
N ALA A 85 -12.98 15.51 2.58
CA ALA A 85 -12.15 16.64 3.02
C ALA A 85 -13.01 17.92 3.18
N GLY A 86 -12.69 18.71 4.19
CA GLY A 86 -13.49 19.86 4.63
C GLY A 86 -14.71 19.50 5.50
N SER A 87 -14.95 18.22 5.78
CA SER A 87 -16.04 17.74 6.64
C SER A 87 -15.72 16.43 7.38
N LEU A 88 -14.44 16.09 7.53
CA LEU A 88 -13.98 14.90 8.22
C LEU A 88 -14.41 14.93 9.70
N THR A 89 -14.91 13.79 10.15
CA THR A 89 -15.11 13.49 11.57
C THR A 89 -13.86 12.85 12.16
N ALA A 90 -13.77 12.81 13.49
CA ALA A 90 -12.61 12.26 14.18
C ALA A 90 -12.36 10.80 13.78
N GLY A 91 -11.11 10.47 13.40
CA GLY A 91 -10.76 9.14 12.91
C GLY A 91 -10.99 8.93 11.41
N GLN A 92 -11.15 10.02 10.63
CA GLN A 92 -11.30 9.94 9.18
C GLN A 92 -10.12 10.54 8.41
N TRP A 93 -10.00 10.11 7.17
CA TRP A 93 -9.05 10.64 6.20
C TRP A 93 -9.70 10.84 4.83
N ALA A 94 -9.07 11.66 3.99
CA ALA A 94 -9.42 11.83 2.59
C ALA A 94 -8.17 12.12 1.75
N TYR A 95 -8.28 11.97 0.44
CA TYR A 95 -7.27 12.42 -0.51
C TYR A 95 -7.92 13.38 -1.51
N ALA A 96 -7.57 14.67 -1.43
CA ALA A 96 -8.26 15.74 -2.14
C ALA A 96 -7.37 16.99 -2.26
N ASP A 97 -7.83 17.98 -3.01
CA ASP A 97 -7.33 19.35 -2.97
C ASP A 97 -8.42 20.27 -2.38
N ASN A 98 -8.62 20.22 -1.05
CA ASN A 98 -9.65 21.00 -0.37
C ASN A 98 -9.24 22.47 -0.16
N ASP A 99 -7.96 22.70 0.08
CA ASP A 99 -7.41 24.01 0.41
C ASP A 99 -6.82 24.76 -0.80
N THR A 100 -7.16 24.36 -2.03
CA THR A 100 -6.72 25.00 -3.29
C THR A 100 -5.19 25.08 -3.40
N LEU A 101 -4.53 23.97 -3.09
CA LEU A 101 -3.08 23.80 -3.08
C LEU A 101 -2.50 23.61 -4.50
N GLY A 102 -3.34 23.27 -5.47
CA GLY A 102 -2.92 22.93 -6.84
C GLY A 102 -2.44 21.48 -6.98
N TYR A 103 -2.62 20.66 -5.94
CA TYR A 103 -2.33 19.24 -5.92
C TYR A 103 -3.20 18.55 -4.88
N SER A 104 -3.57 17.29 -5.13
CA SER A 104 -4.23 16.47 -4.12
C SER A 104 -3.23 15.97 -3.09
N THR A 105 -3.63 15.95 -1.82
CA THR A 105 -2.82 15.42 -0.72
C THR A 105 -3.72 14.71 0.30
N ILE A 106 -3.10 14.08 1.30
CA ILE A 106 -3.79 13.40 2.40
C ILE A 106 -4.30 14.45 3.39
N TYR A 107 -5.59 14.37 3.69
CA TYR A 107 -6.25 15.05 4.79
C TYR A 107 -6.55 14.04 5.88
N VAL A 108 -6.33 14.41 7.14
CA VAL A 108 -6.74 13.62 8.30
C VAL A 108 -7.41 14.50 9.34
N ARG A 109 -8.35 13.90 10.07
CA ARG A 109 -8.72 14.36 11.39
C ARG A 109 -8.45 13.23 12.37
N LEU A 110 -7.42 13.40 13.20
CA LEU A 110 -7.06 12.40 14.19
C LEU A 110 -8.19 12.19 15.21
N ALA A 111 -8.24 11.02 15.85
CA ALA A 111 -9.27 10.67 16.82
C ALA A 111 -9.33 11.66 18.00
N ASP A 112 -8.18 12.21 18.40
CA ASP A 112 -8.06 13.23 19.45
C ASP A 112 -8.12 14.67 18.91
N SER A 113 -8.35 14.85 17.61
CA SER A 113 -8.41 16.15 16.90
C SER A 113 -7.17 17.04 17.10
N THR A 114 -6.03 16.45 17.45
CA THR A 114 -4.76 17.18 17.56
C THR A 114 -3.99 17.20 16.26
N ASP A 115 -3.04 18.13 16.17
CA ASP A 115 -2.10 18.22 15.06
C ASP A 115 -1.22 16.96 14.98
N PRO A 116 -1.19 16.24 13.83
CA PRO A 116 -0.32 15.08 13.65
C PRO A 116 1.18 15.34 13.87
N ASP A 117 1.67 16.58 13.69
CA ASP A 117 3.08 16.91 13.92
C ASP A 117 3.48 16.80 15.41
N THR A 118 2.52 16.88 16.32
CA THR A 118 2.72 16.64 17.77
C THR A 118 2.96 15.17 18.11
N LYS A 119 2.75 14.25 17.15
CA LYS A 119 2.89 12.80 17.35
C LYS A 119 4.29 12.34 16.99
N SER A 120 4.65 11.10 17.37
CA SER A 120 5.92 10.49 16.98
C SER A 120 5.89 10.01 15.53
N ALA A 121 7.07 9.80 14.93
CA ALA A 121 7.18 9.09 13.66
C ALA A 121 6.53 7.70 13.77
N GLY A 122 5.83 7.26 12.73
CA GLY A 122 5.06 6.02 12.73
C GLY A 122 3.63 6.17 13.25
N TYR A 123 3.26 7.32 13.84
CA TYR A 123 1.90 7.52 14.32
C TYR A 123 0.88 7.61 13.19
N VAL A 124 1.21 8.30 12.09
CA VAL A 124 0.38 8.35 10.87
C VAL A 124 1.13 7.70 9.72
N LEU A 125 0.52 6.66 9.15
CA LEU A 125 1.06 5.89 8.02
C LEU A 125 0.11 5.98 6.83
N ALA A 126 0.64 5.95 5.61
CA ALA A 126 -0.14 5.91 4.39
C ALA A 126 0.46 4.90 3.40
N GLY A 127 -0.33 4.56 2.38
CA GLY A 127 0.15 3.73 1.28
C GLY A 127 0.20 2.23 1.63
N GLY A 128 0.96 1.46 0.87
CA GLY A 128 1.01 -0.01 0.99
C GLY A 128 0.09 -0.73 0.01
N ASN A 129 -0.78 -0.03 -0.72
CA ASN A 129 -1.45 -0.58 -1.90
C ASN A 129 -0.45 -0.68 -3.06
N PRO A 130 -0.16 -1.89 -3.59
CA PRO A 130 0.76 -2.04 -4.71
C PRO A 130 0.33 -1.33 -5.99
N LEU A 131 -0.98 -1.02 -6.14
CA LEU A 131 -1.65 -0.59 -7.37
C LEU A 131 -1.60 -1.67 -8.46
N ASP A 132 -2.44 -1.56 -9.49
CA ASP A 132 -2.41 -2.53 -10.59
C ASP A 132 -1.07 -2.48 -11.37
N SER A 133 -0.36 -1.36 -11.31
CA SER A 133 0.96 -1.12 -11.93
C SER A 133 2.17 -1.56 -11.10
N ALA A 134 1.97 -2.05 -9.87
CA ALA A 134 3.04 -2.32 -8.89
C ALA A 134 3.81 -1.07 -8.38
N SER A 135 3.50 0.14 -8.84
CA SER A 135 4.26 1.34 -8.46
C SER A 135 4.10 1.76 -7.00
N GLY A 136 3.10 1.22 -6.29
CA GLY A 136 2.91 1.43 -4.85
C GLY A 136 3.42 0.27 -3.99
N LEU A 137 4.08 -0.74 -4.59
CA LEU A 137 4.62 -1.89 -3.87
C LEU A 137 5.81 -1.42 -3.01
N ASN A 138 5.67 -1.55 -1.70
CA ASN A 138 6.69 -1.14 -0.74
C ASN A 138 7.02 -2.31 0.18
N GLU A 139 8.05 -3.08 -0.15
CA GLU A 139 8.40 -4.28 0.62
C GLU A 139 9.22 -3.95 1.88
N PRO A 140 9.18 -4.81 2.91
CA PRO A 140 10.11 -4.71 4.03
C PRO A 140 11.57 -4.74 3.56
N GLY A 141 12.30 -3.67 3.89
CA GLY A 141 13.73 -3.54 3.58
C GLY A 141 14.67 -4.00 4.69
N ALA A 142 14.15 -4.47 5.82
CA ALA A 142 14.93 -4.76 7.03
C ALA A 142 14.70 -6.19 7.56
N GLY A 143 15.67 -6.67 8.36
CA GLY A 143 15.60 -7.98 9.02
C GLY A 143 15.63 -9.17 8.05
N ALA A 144 15.03 -10.29 8.46
CA ALA A 144 15.03 -11.55 7.71
C ALA A 144 13.98 -11.63 6.58
N TYR A 145 13.35 -10.53 6.17
CA TYR A 145 12.30 -10.57 5.15
C TYR A 145 12.87 -11.02 3.79
N ALA A 146 12.18 -11.96 3.17
CA ALA A 146 12.37 -12.34 1.78
C ALA A 146 11.02 -12.76 1.20
N ARG A 147 10.82 -12.56 -0.11
CA ARG A 147 9.65 -13.09 -0.80
C ARG A 147 9.66 -14.62 -0.74
N GLN A 148 8.55 -15.21 -0.36
CA GLN A 148 8.46 -16.66 -0.13
C GLN A 148 8.02 -17.38 -1.40
N THR A 149 8.66 -18.51 -1.72
CA THR A 149 8.21 -19.34 -2.86
C THR A 149 6.82 -19.88 -2.60
N ILE A 150 5.92 -19.74 -3.58
CA ILE A 150 4.66 -20.47 -3.61
C ILE A 150 4.90 -21.74 -4.42
N THR A 151 4.95 -22.88 -3.76
CA THR A 151 5.09 -24.17 -4.45
C THR A 151 3.75 -24.53 -5.08
N LEU A 152 3.78 -24.76 -6.39
CA LEU A 152 2.62 -25.17 -7.18
C LEU A 152 2.63 -26.69 -7.37
N GLY A 153 1.44 -27.30 -7.28
CA GLY A 153 1.25 -28.70 -7.61
C GLY A 153 1.22 -28.93 -9.13
N ALA A 154 1.07 -30.20 -9.53
CA ALA A 154 0.86 -30.54 -10.93
C ALA A 154 -0.46 -29.94 -11.45
N ALA A 155 -0.44 -29.46 -12.70
CA ALA A 155 -1.66 -29.01 -13.36
C ALA A 155 -2.65 -30.16 -13.53
N SER A 156 -3.90 -29.96 -13.13
CA SER A 156 -4.98 -30.92 -13.31
C SER A 156 -6.31 -30.19 -13.48
N SER A 157 -7.21 -30.70 -14.34
CA SER A 157 -8.53 -30.10 -14.57
C SER A 157 -8.49 -28.60 -14.89
N ARG A 158 -7.51 -28.17 -15.70
CA ARG A 158 -7.26 -26.76 -16.09
C ARG A 158 -7.01 -25.83 -14.89
N ARG A 159 -6.48 -26.37 -13.79
CA ARG A 159 -6.15 -25.63 -12.57
C ARG A 159 -4.81 -26.10 -12.02
N VAL A 160 -4.13 -25.19 -11.34
CA VAL A 160 -2.97 -25.48 -10.50
C VAL A 160 -3.33 -25.03 -9.08
N THR A 161 -3.03 -25.85 -8.08
CA THR A 161 -3.22 -25.50 -6.67
C THR A 161 -1.86 -25.33 -6.01
N GLN A 162 -1.77 -24.43 -5.02
CA GLN A 162 -0.63 -24.43 -4.11
C GLN A 162 -0.53 -25.79 -3.40
N SER A 163 0.67 -26.35 -3.34
CA SER A 163 0.93 -27.70 -2.79
C SER A 163 1.45 -27.67 -1.35
N GLY A 164 1.58 -26.49 -0.75
CA GLY A 164 1.99 -26.31 0.64
C GLY A 164 1.65 -24.92 1.19
N SER A 165 1.76 -24.78 2.51
CA SER A 165 1.68 -23.48 3.18
C SER A 165 2.92 -22.64 2.89
N VAL A 166 2.72 -21.33 2.77
CA VAL A 166 3.81 -20.36 2.58
C VAL A 166 3.99 -19.61 3.89
N SER A 167 5.14 -19.77 4.54
CA SER A 167 5.47 -19.13 5.81
C SER A 167 6.60 -18.13 5.64
N PHE A 168 6.42 -16.92 6.15
CA PHE A 168 7.53 -15.98 6.30
C PHE A 168 8.40 -16.38 7.50
N PRO A 169 9.72 -16.11 7.46
CA PRO A 169 10.59 -16.32 8.61
C PRO A 169 10.15 -15.43 9.78
N GLN A 170 10.57 -15.79 10.99
CA GLN A 170 10.38 -14.92 12.13
C GLN A 170 11.07 -13.58 11.88
N ALA A 171 10.36 -12.48 12.14
CA ALA A 171 10.91 -11.15 12.01
C ALA A 171 12.07 -10.95 13.00
N THR A 172 13.24 -10.58 12.49
CA THR A 172 14.43 -10.25 13.28
C THR A 172 14.59 -8.74 13.52
N ALA A 173 13.72 -7.95 12.92
CA ALA A 173 13.57 -6.50 13.09
C ALA A 173 12.10 -6.14 12.82
N ASP A 174 11.70 -4.92 13.16
CA ASP A 174 10.39 -4.41 12.78
C ASP A 174 10.30 -4.29 11.25
N TRP A 175 9.38 -5.04 10.65
CA TRP A 175 9.09 -4.97 9.22
C TRP A 175 8.10 -3.87 8.88
N GLY A 176 7.49 -3.21 9.86
CA GLY A 176 6.46 -2.21 9.67
C GLY A 176 5.07 -2.80 9.44
N TRP A 177 4.15 -1.93 9.05
CA TRP A 177 2.73 -2.26 8.92
C TRP A 177 2.41 -2.91 7.57
N VAL A 178 2.34 -4.24 7.57
CA VAL A 178 1.93 -5.03 6.42
C VAL A 178 0.43 -4.87 6.18
N THR A 179 0.05 -4.42 4.99
CA THR A 179 -1.36 -4.14 4.67
C THR A 179 -1.84 -4.85 3.41
N HIS A 180 -0.93 -5.19 2.51
CA HIS A 180 -1.25 -5.91 1.28
C HIS A 180 -0.26 -7.05 1.04
N TRP A 181 -0.70 -8.01 0.24
CA TRP A 181 0.14 -9.02 -0.36
C TRP A 181 0.26 -8.76 -1.86
N ALA A 182 1.34 -9.25 -2.45
CA ALA A 182 1.54 -9.31 -3.88
C ALA A 182 2.07 -10.69 -4.29
N ILE A 183 1.68 -11.18 -5.45
CA ILE A 183 2.27 -12.33 -6.11
C ILE A 183 3.25 -11.79 -7.15
N MET A 184 4.52 -12.18 -7.05
CA MET A 184 5.61 -11.75 -7.93
C MET A 184 6.14 -12.94 -8.73
N ASP A 185 6.69 -12.69 -9.91
CA ASP A 185 7.30 -13.74 -10.75
C ASP A 185 8.78 -14.03 -10.42
N ALA A 186 9.39 -13.25 -9.52
CA ALA A 186 10.80 -13.37 -9.16
C ALA A 186 11.05 -13.18 -7.64
N ALA A 187 12.17 -13.72 -7.16
CA ALA A 187 12.60 -13.58 -5.77
C ALA A 187 13.03 -12.14 -5.41
N THR A 188 13.53 -11.41 -6.39
CA THR A 188 13.94 -9.99 -6.32
C THR A 188 13.53 -9.31 -7.62
N SER A 189 13.13 -8.04 -7.58
CA SER A 189 12.63 -7.31 -8.76
C SER A 189 11.45 -8.03 -9.42
N GLY A 190 11.42 -8.17 -10.76
CA GLY A 190 10.37 -8.91 -11.46
C GLY A 190 9.04 -8.18 -11.56
N ASN A 191 8.05 -8.86 -12.14
CA ASN A 191 6.73 -8.33 -12.39
C ASN A 191 5.75 -8.83 -11.31
N MET A 192 4.86 -7.93 -10.90
CA MET A 192 3.72 -8.31 -10.08
C MET A 192 2.67 -8.96 -10.96
N LEU A 193 2.10 -10.08 -10.52
CA LEU A 193 1.07 -10.84 -11.21
C LEU A 193 -0.33 -10.58 -10.64
N ALA A 194 -0.41 -10.49 -9.31
CA ALA A 194 -1.64 -10.22 -8.60
C ALA A 194 -1.35 -9.55 -7.27
N HIS A 195 -2.33 -8.86 -6.71
CA HIS A 195 -2.20 -8.23 -5.41
C HIS A 195 -3.54 -8.16 -4.70
N GLY A 196 -3.51 -7.89 -3.41
CA GLY A 196 -4.72 -7.66 -2.65
C GLY A 196 -4.44 -7.17 -1.24
N ARG A 197 -5.44 -6.52 -0.66
CA ARG A 197 -5.43 -6.11 0.74
C ARG A 197 -5.51 -7.35 1.64
N LEU A 198 -4.76 -7.34 2.74
CA LEU A 198 -4.99 -8.27 3.84
C LEU A 198 -6.34 -7.96 4.51
N GLY A 199 -7.01 -8.99 4.99
CA GLY A 199 -8.18 -8.79 5.86
C GLY A 199 -7.77 -8.05 7.13
N THR A 200 -8.73 -7.39 7.78
CA THR A 200 -8.55 -7.12 9.21
C THR A 200 -8.46 -8.48 9.91
N PRO A 201 -7.49 -8.67 10.82
CA PRO A 201 -7.37 -9.92 11.58
C PRO A 201 -8.65 -10.27 12.34
#